data_AF-A0A2G9RE76-F1
#
_entry.id   AF-A0A2G9RE76-F1
#
_cell.length_a   1.000
_cell.length_b   1.000
_cell.length_c   1.000
_cell.angle_alpha   90.00
_cell.angle_beta   90.00
_cell.angle_gamma   90.00
#
_symmetry.space_group_name_H-M   'P 1'
#
loop_
_entity.id
_entity.type
_entity.pdbx_description
1 polymer ?
#
loop_
_entity_poly.entity_id
_entity_poly.type
_entity_poly.pdbx_seq_one_letter_code
_entity_poly.pdbx_strand_id
1 'polypeptide(L)'
;DVAEGMEYLEEKRLVHRDLAARNILISEQGMAKVSDFGLSQSKLLKTDQSNRLPIKWTAPEALLHNKFSSRSDVWSYGILLWEVYSYGRGPYPRLTVKEVYEKVCNGYRLEAPANCPQIIYSLMRSCWEDDPGKRPSFKKLKEKLEKLIAGDQ
;
A
#
# COMPACT_ATOMS: atom_id res chain seq x y z
N ASP A 1 7.66 -10.99 4.36
CA ASP A 1 8.20 -9.78 5.03
C ASP A 1 7.16 -8.67 5.21
N VAL A 2 7.00 -7.72 4.27
CA VAL A 2 6.15 -6.53 4.53
C VAL A 2 4.68 -6.87 4.79
N ALA A 3 4.10 -7.83 4.05
CA ALA A 3 2.71 -8.26 4.25
C ALA A 3 2.48 -8.81 5.67
N GLU A 4 3.45 -9.55 6.21
CA GLU A 4 3.42 -10.11 7.57
C GLU A 4 3.52 -8.99 8.62
N GLY A 5 4.44 -8.03 8.43
CA GLY A 5 4.52 -6.86 9.31
C GLY A 5 3.22 -6.05 9.34
N MET A 6 2.58 -5.86 8.18
CA MET A 6 1.31 -5.14 8.08
C MET A 6 0.11 -5.93 8.60
N GLU A 7 0.12 -7.27 8.51
CA GLU A 7 -0.87 -8.14 9.17
C GLU A 7 -0.82 -7.93 10.68
N TYR A 8 0.38 -7.91 11.28
CA TYR A 8 0.54 -7.64 12.70
C TYR A 8 -0.03 -6.25 13.09
N LEU A 9 0.23 -5.20 12.31
CA LEU A 9 -0.35 -3.88 12.57
C LEU A 9 -1.87 -3.87 12.46
N GLU A 10 -2.42 -4.56 11.46
CA GLU A 10 -3.87 -4.71 11.28
C GLU A 10 -4.51 -5.39 12.51
N GLU A 11 -3.91 -6.45 13.03
CA GLU A 11 -4.36 -7.14 14.26
C GLU A 11 -4.31 -6.23 15.50
N LYS A 12 -3.27 -5.39 15.61
CA LYS A 12 -3.16 -4.37 16.67
C LYS A 12 -4.04 -3.15 16.45
N ARG A 13 -4.82 -3.12 15.37
CA ARG A 13 -5.69 -1.98 14.98
C ARG A 13 -4.90 -0.68 14.82
N LEU A 14 -3.65 -0.78 14.39
CA LEU A 14 -2.76 0.33 14.06
C LEU A 14 -2.79 0.56 12.56
N VAL A 15 -2.96 1.82 12.15
CA VAL A 15 -2.92 2.22 10.74
C VAL A 15 -1.62 2.97 10.49
N HIS A 16 -0.84 2.55 9.50
CA HIS A 16 0.48 3.09 9.18
C HIS A 16 0.41 4.46 8.50
N ARG A 17 -0.52 4.64 7.55
CA ARG A 17 -0.78 5.86 6.77
C ARG A 17 0.31 6.34 5.80
N ASP A 18 1.55 5.92 6.00
CA ASP A 18 2.69 6.22 5.11
C ASP A 18 3.46 4.98 4.65
N LEU A 19 2.76 3.92 4.28
CA LEU A 19 3.42 2.72 3.75
C LEU A 19 3.93 2.97 2.32
N ALA A 20 5.25 2.96 2.15
CA ALA A 20 5.94 3.18 0.87
C ALA A 20 7.35 2.55 0.91
N ALA A 21 7.99 2.36 -0.24
CA ALA A 21 9.31 1.71 -0.31
C ALA A 21 10.38 2.43 0.53
N ARG A 22 10.34 3.77 0.58
CA ARG A 22 11.23 4.59 1.43
C ARG A 22 11.14 4.28 2.93
N ASN A 23 10.02 3.72 3.37
CA ASN A 23 9.74 3.38 4.78
C ASN A 23 9.88 1.88 5.04
N ILE A 24 10.48 1.13 4.10
CA ILE A 24 10.89 -0.26 4.28
C ILE A 24 12.41 -0.32 4.40
N LEU A 25 12.89 -0.79 5.54
CA LEU A 25 14.32 -0.98 5.79
C LEU A 25 14.71 -2.43 5.50
N ILE A 26 15.92 -2.63 4.97
CA ILE A 26 16.48 -3.95 4.70
C ILE A 26 17.57 -4.23 5.74
N SER A 27 17.46 -5.34 6.47
CA SER A 27 18.51 -5.76 7.42
C SER A 27 19.72 -6.33 6.69
N GLU A 28 20.84 -6.52 7.41
CA GLU A 28 22.04 -7.16 6.87
C GLU A 28 21.76 -8.57 6.30
N GLN A 29 20.78 -9.28 6.87
CA GLN A 29 20.34 -10.60 6.41
C GLN A 29 19.36 -10.52 5.21
N GLY A 30 19.14 -9.34 4.64
CA GLY A 30 18.23 -9.13 3.51
C GLY A 30 16.74 -9.12 3.87
N MET A 31 16.39 -9.08 5.16
CA MET A 31 14.98 -9.07 5.59
C MET A 31 14.38 -7.67 5.51
N ALA A 32 13.20 -7.54 4.92
CA ALA A 32 12.47 -6.29 4.85
C ALA A 32 11.65 -6.04 6.13
N LYS A 33 11.75 -4.84 6.70
CA LYS A 33 11.04 -4.42 7.91
C LYS A 33 10.31 -3.09 7.67
N VAL A 34 9.06 -3.04 8.12
CA VAL A 34 8.24 -1.81 8.10
C VAL A 34 8.77 -0.84 9.15
N SER A 35 8.89 0.44 8.79
CA SER A 35 9.45 1.50 9.63
C SER A 35 8.69 2.82 9.46
N ASP A 36 9.11 3.84 10.21
CA ASP A 36 8.52 5.19 10.22
C ASP A 36 7.02 5.24 10.54
N PHE A 37 6.74 5.06 11.83
CA PHE A 37 5.40 5.15 12.40
C PHE A 37 5.01 6.60 12.76
N GLY A 38 5.70 7.62 12.22
CA GLY A 38 5.48 9.03 12.58
C GLY A 38 4.07 9.54 12.28
N LEU A 39 3.38 8.93 11.32
CA LEU A 39 1.98 9.20 10.98
C LEU A 39 1.01 8.10 11.47
N SER A 40 1.52 7.10 12.19
CA SER A 40 0.68 5.98 12.62
C SER A 40 -0.28 6.40 13.72
N GLN A 41 -1.53 5.96 13.60
CA GLN A 41 -2.55 6.23 14.61
C GLN A 41 -3.31 4.96 14.96
N SER A 42 -3.56 4.78 16.26
CA SER A 42 -4.57 3.85 16.75
C SER A 42 -5.95 4.41 16.41
N LYS A 43 -6.92 3.54 16.08
CA LYS A 43 -8.33 3.95 15.92
C LYS A 43 -8.91 4.71 17.12
N LEU A 44 -8.29 4.59 18.29
CA LEU A 44 -8.73 5.23 19.54
C LEU A 44 -8.27 6.69 19.69
N LEU A 45 -7.27 7.14 18.93
CA LEU A 45 -6.69 8.48 19.04
C LEU A 45 -6.81 9.18 17.67
N LYS A 46 -7.84 10.01 17.51
CA LYS A 46 -7.98 10.89 16.34
C LYS A 46 -7.31 12.23 16.63
N THR A 47 -6.25 12.56 15.90
CA THR A 47 -5.71 13.93 15.88
C THR A 47 -5.67 14.45 14.45
N ASP A 48 -6.10 15.71 14.29
CA ASP A 48 -6.18 16.45 13.02
C ASP A 48 -4.79 16.88 12.52
N GLN A 49 -3.92 15.93 12.20
CA GLN A 49 -2.67 16.24 11.52
C GLN A 49 -2.91 16.28 10.00
N SER A 50 -3.32 17.45 9.52
CA SER A 50 -3.55 17.77 8.10
C SER A 50 -2.28 18.05 7.29
N ASN A 51 -1.09 18.00 7.89
CA ASN A 51 0.12 18.43 7.21
C ASN A 51 0.96 17.26 6.69
N ARG A 52 0.84 17.05 5.36
CA ARG A 52 1.68 16.24 4.45
C ARG A 52 1.32 14.76 4.33
N LEU A 53 0.18 14.47 3.72
CA LEU A 53 -0.15 13.12 3.26
C LEU A 53 0.72 12.71 2.05
N PRO A 54 1.14 11.44 1.98
CA PRO A 54 1.87 10.89 0.83
C PRO A 54 0.88 10.60 -0.32
N ILE A 55 0.45 11.65 -1.02
CA ILE A 55 -0.69 11.58 -1.97
C ILE A 55 -0.60 10.41 -2.96
N LYS A 56 0.57 10.13 -3.53
CA LYS A 56 0.74 9.04 -4.51
C LYS A 56 0.51 7.63 -3.93
N TRP A 57 0.62 7.46 -2.61
CA TRP A 57 0.39 6.18 -1.93
C TRP A 57 -0.98 6.12 -1.24
N THR A 58 -1.68 7.25 -1.15
CA THR A 58 -2.89 7.36 -0.32
C THR A 58 -4.14 6.91 -1.08
N ALA A 59 -4.97 6.11 -0.42
CA ALA A 59 -6.23 5.62 -0.96
C ALA A 59 -7.25 6.76 -1.21
N PRO A 60 -8.18 6.63 -2.18
CA PRO A 60 -9.11 7.69 -2.54
C PRO A 60 -10.01 8.13 -1.36
N GLU A 61 -10.48 7.21 -0.53
CA GLU A 61 -11.29 7.55 0.65
C GLU A 61 -10.50 8.31 1.72
N ALA A 62 -9.20 8.06 1.82
CA ALA A 62 -8.30 8.78 2.73
C ALA A 62 -7.96 10.17 2.16
N LEU A 63 -7.79 10.30 0.85
CA LEU A 63 -7.58 11.58 0.15
C LEU A 63 -8.80 12.50 0.22
N LEU A 64 -10.00 11.97 -0.01
CA LEU A 64 -11.25 12.75 -0.13
C LEU A 64 -11.88 13.06 1.23
N HIS A 65 -11.78 12.13 2.18
CA HIS A 65 -12.58 12.17 3.40
C HIS A 65 -11.77 11.94 4.67
N ASN A 66 -10.44 11.92 4.59
CA ASN A 66 -9.55 11.66 5.73
C ASN A 66 -9.87 10.31 6.42
N LYS A 67 -10.45 9.35 5.69
CA LYS A 67 -10.88 8.03 6.22
C LYS A 67 -9.76 7.01 6.15
N PHE A 68 -8.88 7.01 7.15
CA PHE A 68 -7.80 6.04 7.27
C PHE A 68 -8.24 4.73 7.95
N SER A 69 -7.78 3.61 7.43
CA SER A 69 -8.03 2.26 7.95
C SER A 69 -6.94 1.27 7.50
N SER A 70 -6.98 0.03 8.00
CA SER A 70 -6.10 -1.02 7.44
C SER A 70 -6.33 -1.22 5.93
N ARG A 71 -7.53 -0.95 5.43
CA ARG A 71 -7.86 -1.02 3.99
C ARG A 71 -7.24 0.12 3.18
N SER A 72 -7.01 1.29 3.78
CA SER A 72 -6.23 2.33 3.11
C SER A 72 -4.74 1.98 3.08
N ASP A 73 -4.22 1.29 4.10
CA ASP A 73 -2.84 0.77 4.06
C ASP A 73 -2.67 -0.36 3.03
N VAL A 74 -3.70 -1.19 2.80
CA VAL A 74 -3.70 -2.19 1.71
C VAL A 74 -3.55 -1.52 0.34
N TRP A 75 -4.19 -0.38 0.12
CA TRP A 75 -3.98 0.40 -1.10
C TRP A 75 -2.51 0.82 -1.25
N SER A 76 -1.95 1.42 -0.19
CA SER A 76 -0.54 1.82 -0.14
C SER A 76 0.40 0.63 -0.39
N TYR A 77 0.06 -0.55 0.13
CA TYR A 77 0.79 -1.80 -0.12
C TYR A 77 0.78 -2.19 -1.60
N GLY A 78 -0.34 -2.00 -2.30
CA GLY A 78 -0.39 -2.20 -3.76
C GLY A 78 0.58 -1.27 -4.50
N ILE A 79 0.69 0.00 -4.07
CA ILE A 79 1.67 0.96 -4.64
C ILE A 79 3.11 0.53 -4.29
N LEU A 80 3.36 0.06 -3.06
CA LEU A 80 4.65 -0.49 -2.66
C LEU A 80 5.06 -1.68 -3.53
N LEU A 81 4.13 -2.62 -3.82
CA LEU A 81 4.41 -3.71 -4.74
C LEU A 81 4.80 -3.18 -6.13
N TRP A 82 4.13 -2.14 -6.61
CA TRP A 82 4.50 -1.48 -7.86
C TRP A 82 5.92 -0.89 -7.81
N GLU A 83 6.30 -0.23 -6.72
CA GLU A 83 7.67 0.26 -6.51
C GLU A 83 8.69 -0.89 -6.56
N VAL A 84 8.42 -2.00 -5.88
CA VAL A 84 9.30 -3.18 -5.87
C VAL A 84 9.49 -3.75 -7.28
N TYR A 85 8.39 -4.01 -8.00
CA TYR A 85 8.44 -4.60 -9.35
C TYR A 85 8.84 -3.61 -10.45
N SER A 86 8.96 -2.33 -10.13
CA SER A 86 9.52 -1.31 -11.03
C SER A 86 10.97 -0.95 -10.71
N TYR A 87 11.62 -1.69 -9.81
CA TYR A 87 12.99 -1.45 -9.33
C TYR A 87 13.16 -0.05 -8.71
N GLY A 88 12.19 0.36 -7.88
CA GLY A 88 12.24 1.60 -7.10
C GLY A 88 11.89 2.86 -7.87
N ARG A 89 11.23 2.74 -9.04
CA ARG A 89 10.74 3.92 -9.76
C ARG A 89 9.66 4.63 -8.93
N GLY A 90 9.60 5.95 -9.06
CA GLY A 90 8.53 6.73 -8.46
C GLY A 90 7.16 6.38 -9.09
N PRO A 91 6.11 6.14 -8.29
CA PRO A 91 4.79 5.81 -8.83
C PRO A 91 4.20 7.01 -9.60
N TYR A 92 3.34 6.70 -10.56
CA TYR A 92 2.72 7.67 -11.47
C TYR A 92 3.78 8.53 -12.20
N PRO A 93 4.64 7.91 -13.02
CA PRO A 93 5.68 8.65 -13.73
C PRO A 93 5.05 9.72 -14.62
N ARG A 94 5.68 10.90 -14.67
CA ARG A 94 5.25 12.07 -15.45
C ARG A 94 3.95 12.75 -15.00
N LEU A 95 3.34 12.32 -13.89
CA LEU A 95 2.20 13.00 -13.29
C LEU A 95 2.63 13.82 -12.08
N THR A 96 2.16 15.06 -12.03
CA THR A 96 2.22 15.91 -10.83
C THR A 96 1.36 15.33 -9.71
N VAL A 97 1.62 15.74 -8.48
CA VAL A 97 0.83 15.30 -7.31
C VAL A 97 -0.66 15.64 -7.46
N LYS A 98 -0.97 16.81 -8.04
CA LYS A 98 -2.34 17.25 -8.30
C LYS A 98 -3.04 16.35 -9.32
N GLU A 99 -2.38 16.03 -10.43
CA GLU A 99 -2.94 15.12 -11.44
C GLU A 99 -3.13 13.70 -10.90
N VAL A 100 -2.23 13.23 -10.04
CA VAL A 100 -2.40 11.92 -9.37
C VAL A 100 -3.65 11.92 -8.51
N TYR A 101 -3.82 12.96 -7.67
CA TYR A 101 -5.02 13.11 -6.85
C TYR A 101 -6.30 13.05 -7.70
N GLU A 102 -6.37 13.87 -8.76
CA GLU A 102 -7.53 13.95 -9.65
C GLU A 102 -7.79 12.61 -10.36
N LYS A 103 -6.77 11.98 -10.92
CA LYS A 103 -6.93 10.71 -11.66
C LYS A 103 -7.35 9.58 -10.73
N VAL A 104 -6.70 9.42 -9.58
CA VAL A 104 -6.99 8.34 -8.62
C VAL A 104 -8.43 8.46 -8.10
N CYS A 105 -8.86 9.68 -7.74
CA CYS A 105 -10.24 9.92 -7.28
C CYS A 105 -11.29 9.69 -8.38
N ASN A 106 -10.89 9.77 -9.66
CA ASN A 106 -11.74 9.48 -10.82
C ASN A 106 -11.59 8.04 -11.35
N GLY A 107 -11.07 7.11 -10.55
CA GLY A 107 -11.07 5.68 -10.89
C GLY A 107 -9.84 5.19 -11.67
N TYR A 108 -8.86 6.06 -11.96
CA TYR A 108 -7.62 5.62 -12.59
C TYR A 108 -6.86 4.65 -11.69
N ARG A 109 -6.19 3.66 -12.31
CA ARG A 109 -5.29 2.71 -11.65
C ARG A 109 -3.98 2.62 -12.40
N LEU A 110 -2.89 2.51 -11.65
CA LEU A 110 -1.55 2.46 -12.19
C LEU A 110 -1.38 1.21 -13.07
N GLU A 111 -0.76 1.40 -14.23
CA GLU A 111 -0.44 0.31 -15.16
C GLU A 111 0.63 -0.62 -14.56
N ALA A 112 0.69 -1.86 -15.06
CA ALA A 112 1.70 -2.82 -14.62
C ALA A 112 3.12 -2.30 -14.92
N PRO A 113 4.09 -2.48 -14.01
CA PRO A 113 5.50 -2.26 -14.34
C PRO A 113 5.93 -3.12 -15.53
N ALA A 114 6.94 -2.67 -16.27
CA ALA A 114 7.53 -3.46 -17.35
C ALA A 114 8.03 -4.81 -16.81
N ASN A 115 7.73 -5.90 -17.53
CA ASN A 115 8.07 -7.28 -17.15
C ASN A 115 7.48 -7.76 -15.80
N CYS A 116 6.45 -7.08 -15.27
CA CYS A 116 5.75 -7.53 -14.07
C CYS A 116 4.90 -8.79 -14.37
N PRO A 117 5.03 -9.88 -13.61
CA PRO A 117 4.17 -11.06 -13.77
C PRO A 117 2.69 -10.71 -13.59
N GLN A 118 1.82 -11.23 -14.46
CA GLN A 118 0.38 -10.92 -14.42
C GLN A 118 -0.28 -11.26 -13.09
N ILE A 119 0.18 -12.33 -12.43
CA ILE A 119 -0.32 -12.75 -11.13
C ILE A 119 -0.04 -11.71 -10.03
N ILE A 120 1.12 -11.06 -10.10
CA ILE A 120 1.51 -9.98 -9.19
C ILE A 120 0.72 -8.72 -9.51
N TYR A 121 0.56 -8.37 -10.79
CA TYR A 121 -0.26 -7.22 -11.15
C TYR A 121 -1.72 -7.40 -10.75
N SER A 122 -2.26 -8.61 -10.87
CA SER A 122 -3.61 -8.95 -10.39
C SER A 122 -3.73 -8.77 -8.87
N LEU A 123 -2.68 -9.10 -8.11
CA LEU A 123 -2.61 -8.83 -6.68
C LEU A 123 -2.63 -7.32 -6.40
N MET A 124 -1.80 -6.53 -7.11
CA MET A 124 -1.80 -5.06 -6.99
C MET A 124 -3.20 -4.48 -7.28
N ARG A 125 -3.86 -4.94 -8.35
CA ARG A 125 -5.21 -4.51 -8.72
C ARG A 125 -6.23 -4.80 -7.63
N SER A 126 -6.15 -5.96 -6.98
CA SER A 126 -7.03 -6.29 -5.85
C SER A 126 -6.85 -5.37 -4.64
N CYS A 127 -5.65 -4.80 -4.45
CA CYS A 127 -5.40 -3.79 -3.42
C CYS A 127 -6.03 -2.44 -3.76
N TRP A 128 -6.32 -2.17 -5.04
CA TRP A 128 -6.84 -0.91 -5.52
C TRP A 128 -8.34 -0.96 -5.87
N GLU A 129 -9.12 -1.85 -5.27
CA GLU A 129 -10.58 -1.79 -5.39
C GLU A 129 -11.11 -0.45 -4.85
N ASP A 130 -12.09 0.16 -5.55
CA ASP A 130 -12.71 1.42 -5.12
C ASP A 130 -13.36 1.27 -3.75
N ASP A 131 -14.14 0.19 -3.58
CA ASP A 131 -14.74 -0.18 -2.30
C ASP A 131 -13.65 -0.75 -1.36
N PRO A 132 -13.33 -0.07 -0.24
CA PRO A 132 -12.34 -0.57 0.71
C PRO A 132 -12.70 -1.94 1.30
N GLY A 133 -13.98 -2.31 1.34
CA GLY A 133 -14.46 -3.61 1.81
C GLY A 133 -14.11 -4.77 0.87
N LYS A 134 -13.89 -4.49 -0.42
CA LYS A 134 -13.47 -5.49 -1.42
C LYS A 134 -11.97 -5.73 -1.45
N ARG A 135 -11.18 -4.81 -0.89
CA ARG A 135 -9.72 -4.97 -0.79
C ARG A 135 -9.40 -6.14 0.15
N PRO A 136 -8.41 -7.00 -0.18
CA PRO A 136 -8.01 -8.12 0.69
C PRO A 136 -7.47 -7.61 2.04
N SER A 137 -7.51 -8.46 3.08
CA SER A 137 -6.80 -8.16 4.33
C SER A 137 -5.31 -8.48 4.15
N PHE A 138 -4.45 -7.97 5.05
CA PHE A 138 -3.03 -8.30 5.00
C PHE A 138 -2.77 -9.79 5.20
N LYS A 139 -3.57 -10.45 6.06
CA LYS A 139 -3.58 -11.90 6.18
C LYS A 139 -3.78 -12.62 4.84
N LYS A 140 -4.82 -12.24 4.09
CA LYS A 140 -5.11 -12.83 2.77
C LYS A 140 -4.02 -12.53 1.74
N LEU A 141 -3.41 -11.35 1.80
CA LEU A 141 -2.29 -10.97 0.94
C LEU A 141 -1.07 -11.83 1.23
N LYS A 142 -0.73 -12.03 2.51
CA LYS A 142 0.36 -12.90 2.95
C LYS A 142 0.16 -14.33 2.47
N GLU A 143 -1.00 -14.93 2.76
CA GLU A 143 -1.35 -16.30 2.34
C GLU A 143 -1.25 -16.49 0.82
N LYS A 144 -1.69 -15.48 0.03
CA LYS A 144 -1.54 -15.53 -1.43
C LYS A 144 -0.08 -15.50 -1.86
N LEU A 145 0.74 -14.63 -1.27
CA LEU A 145 2.15 -14.53 -1.61
C LEU A 145 2.93 -15.80 -1.24
N GLU A 146 2.65 -16.39 -0.09
CA GLU A 146 3.25 -17.66 0.35
C GLU A 146 2.98 -18.78 -0.66
N LYS A 147 1.74 -18.91 -1.14
CA LYS A 147 1.38 -19.89 -2.19
C LYS A 147 2.14 -19.64 -3.50
N LEU A 148 2.25 -18.38 -3.92
CA LEU A 148 3.01 -18.02 -5.12
C LEU A 148 4.49 -18.36 -5.01
N ILE A 149 5.07 -18.22 -3.82
CA ILE A 149 6.48 -18.59 -3.55
C ILE A 149 6.64 -20.11 -3.51
N ALA A 150 5.68 -20.83 -2.93
CA ALA A 150 5.69 -22.29 -2.86
C ALA A 150 5.51 -22.99 -4.22
N GLY A 151 5.00 -22.29 -5.23
CA GLY A 151 4.73 -22.84 -6.56
C GLY A 151 3.41 -23.60 -6.68
N ASP A 152 2.55 -23.51 -5.67
CA ASP A 152 1.22 -24.13 -5.66
C ASP A 152 0.24 -23.24 -6.46
N GLN A 153 0.06 -23.55 -7.74
CA GLN A 153 -0.96 -22.93 -8.63
C GLN A 153 -2.33 -23.60 -8.49
#